data_AF-A0AAD9X7D8-F1
#
_entry.id   AF-A0AAD9X7D8-F1
#
_cell.length_a   1.000
_cell.length_b   1.000
_cell.length_c   1.000
_cell.angle_alpha   90.00
_cell.angle_beta   90.00
_cell.angle_gamma   90.00
#
_symmetry.space_group_name_H-M   'P 1'
#
loop_
_entity.id
_entity.type
_entity.pdbx_description
1 polymer ?
#
loop_
_entity_poly.entity_id
_entity_poly.type
_entity_poly.pdbx_seq_one_letter_code
_entity_poly.pdbx_strand_id
1 'polypeptide(L)'
;MNLCVDCKKDTTFLSSKDSSTEAYMGENIFKYVLSTIEEVGTKNVVQVVTDNASNNIVAAKMLKVKMPSIFWNSCATHTINLMLEGLGKIPKFKNTLEDFTIFIYAHHTTLALMRAFTKKRDIVRPEITRFASIFLTLASLLEKEKISGGQCLQAPIGRNVNGRRMLRGKRHTTLY
;
A
#
# COMPACT_ATOMS: atom_id res chain seq x y z
N MET A 1 -11.22 -6.19 -16.18
CA MET A 1 -11.14 -7.38 -15.30
C MET A 1 -10.21 -8.40 -15.93
N ASN A 2 -9.25 -8.92 -15.16
CA ASN A 2 -8.37 -10.01 -15.60
C ASN A 2 -8.81 -11.31 -14.93
N LEU A 3 -8.76 -12.41 -15.67
CA LEU A 3 -9.05 -13.75 -15.16
C LEU A 3 -7.80 -14.60 -15.26
N CYS A 4 -7.47 -15.23 -14.13
CA CYS A 4 -6.41 -16.22 -14.02
C CYS A 4 -7.01 -17.49 -13.42
N VAL A 5 -6.52 -18.63 -13.86
CA VAL A 5 -6.80 -19.92 -13.25
C VAL A 5 -5.57 -20.36 -12.50
N ASP A 6 -5.79 -20.81 -11.28
CA ASP A 6 -4.73 -21.36 -10.43
C ASP A 6 -4.98 -22.85 -10.19
N CYS A 7 -3.91 -23.63 -10.24
CA CYS A 7 -3.93 -25.04 -9.90
C CYS A 7 -2.64 -25.43 -9.20
N LYS A 8 -2.56 -26.66 -8.67
CA LYS A 8 -1.37 -27.17 -7.96
C LYS A 8 -0.04 -27.00 -8.73
N LYS A 9 -0.09 -26.97 -10.06
CA LYS A 9 1.11 -26.88 -10.90
C LYS A 9 1.55 -25.44 -11.11
N ASP A 10 0.62 -24.56 -11.48
CA ASP A 10 0.92 -23.19 -11.86
C ASP A 10 -0.36 -22.34 -11.92
N THR A 11 -0.16 -21.03 -11.98
CA THR A 11 -1.17 -20.02 -12.31
C THR A 11 -1.06 -19.64 -13.78
N THR A 12 -2.17 -19.65 -14.51
CA THR A 12 -2.24 -19.24 -15.92
C THR A 12 -3.22 -18.09 -16.10
N PHE A 13 -2.79 -17.03 -16.79
CA PHE A 13 -3.69 -15.98 -17.27
C PHE A 13 -4.56 -16.55 -18.40
N LEU A 14 -5.88 -16.39 -18.28
CA LEU A 14 -6.81 -16.81 -19.32
C LEU A 14 -7.16 -15.66 -20.24
N SER A 15 -7.64 -14.56 -19.67
CA SER A 15 -8.28 -13.52 -20.45
C SER A 15 -8.40 -12.21 -19.67
N SER A 16 -8.54 -11.10 -20.42
CA SER A 16 -8.84 -9.79 -19.87
C SER A 16 -9.96 -9.16 -20.67
N LYS A 17 -10.87 -8.50 -19.97
CA LYS A 17 -11.96 -7.73 -20.56
C LYS A 17 -11.99 -6.34 -19.94
N ASP A 18 -11.94 -5.29 -20.75
CA ASP A 18 -12.22 -3.95 -20.25
C ASP A 18 -13.71 -3.83 -19.91
N SER A 19 -14.01 -3.21 -18.78
CA SER A 19 -15.38 -3.04 -18.27
C SER A 19 -15.64 -1.59 -17.87
N SER A 20 -14.84 -0.65 -18.39
CA SER A 20 -14.89 0.77 -18.06
C SER A 20 -16.15 1.48 -18.57
N THR A 21 -16.82 0.96 -19.61
CA THR A 21 -17.90 1.66 -20.34
C THR A 21 -19.30 1.02 -20.22
N GLU A 22 -19.43 -0.19 -19.70
CA GLU A 22 -20.71 -0.92 -19.67
C GLU A 22 -21.45 -0.70 -18.34
N ALA A 23 -22.56 0.03 -18.37
CA ALA A 23 -23.50 0.14 -17.25
C ALA A 23 -24.10 -1.25 -16.94
N TYR A 24 -24.25 -1.57 -15.64
CA TYR A 24 -24.51 -2.91 -15.04
C TYR A 24 -23.27 -3.74 -14.69
N MET A 25 -22.45 -3.16 -13.79
CA MET A 25 -21.13 -3.66 -13.42
C MET A 25 -21.10 -5.03 -12.71
N GLY A 26 -22.16 -5.45 -12.00
CA GLY A 26 -22.18 -6.74 -11.29
C GLY A 26 -22.59 -7.93 -12.16
N GLU A 27 -23.63 -7.76 -12.98
CA GLU A 27 -24.13 -8.81 -13.87
C GLU A 27 -23.13 -9.14 -14.98
N ASN A 28 -22.42 -8.14 -15.50
CA ASN A 28 -21.41 -8.35 -16.54
C ASN A 28 -20.21 -9.13 -16.00
N ILE A 29 -19.77 -8.84 -14.77
CA ILE A 29 -18.76 -9.64 -14.06
C ILE A 29 -19.26 -11.07 -13.89
N PHE A 30 -20.50 -11.25 -13.43
CA PHE A 30 -21.10 -12.58 -13.28
C PHE A 30 -21.09 -13.37 -14.59
N LYS A 31 -21.57 -12.78 -15.69
CA LYS A 31 -21.61 -13.42 -17.01
C LYS A 31 -20.21 -13.82 -17.49
N TYR A 32 -19.23 -12.94 -17.29
CA TYR A 32 -17.84 -13.18 -17.70
C TYR A 32 -17.15 -14.28 -16.87
N VAL A 33 -17.39 -14.29 -15.56
CA VAL A 33 -16.91 -15.38 -14.68
C VAL A 33 -17.61 -16.69 -15.02
N LEU A 34 -18.93 -16.66 -15.26
CA LEU A 34 -19.72 -17.83 -15.60
C LEU A 34 -19.23 -18.49 -16.90
N SER A 35 -19.04 -17.72 -17.96
CA SER A 35 -18.54 -18.24 -19.24
C SER A 35 -17.16 -18.85 -19.09
N THR A 36 -16.32 -18.28 -18.24
CA THR A 36 -14.97 -18.79 -17.98
C THR A 36 -15.01 -20.11 -17.21
N ILE A 37 -15.92 -20.26 -16.24
CA ILE A 37 -16.11 -21.54 -15.54
C ILE A 37 -16.60 -22.63 -16.50
N GLU A 38 -17.50 -22.27 -17.42
CA GLU A 38 -18.00 -23.20 -18.45
C GLU A 38 -16.89 -23.62 -19.41
N GLU A 39 -16.03 -22.69 -19.84
CA GLU A 39 -14.86 -22.96 -20.68
C GLU A 39 -13.82 -23.86 -20.01
N VAL A 40 -13.48 -23.58 -18.74
CA VAL A 40 -12.56 -24.40 -17.94
C VAL A 40 -13.18 -25.77 -17.59
N GLY A 41 -14.51 -25.84 -17.58
CA GLY A 41 -15.30 -26.99 -17.18
C GLY A 41 -15.67 -26.92 -15.70
N THR A 42 -16.97 -26.97 -15.41
CA THR A 42 -17.54 -26.82 -14.05
C THR A 42 -16.96 -27.80 -13.02
N LYS A 43 -16.57 -29.01 -13.44
CA LYS A 43 -15.96 -30.03 -12.56
C LYS A 43 -14.52 -29.71 -12.17
N ASN A 44 -13.85 -28.82 -12.91
CA ASN A 44 -12.46 -28.44 -12.69
C ASN A 44 -12.33 -27.18 -11.82
N VAL A 45 -13.44 -26.49 -11.53
CA VAL A 45 -13.46 -25.27 -10.73
C VAL A 45 -14.05 -25.56 -9.35
N VAL A 46 -13.24 -25.36 -8.31
CA VAL A 46 -13.68 -25.50 -6.92
C VAL A 46 -13.99 -24.16 -6.26
N GLN A 47 -13.37 -23.08 -6.73
CA GLN A 47 -13.42 -21.78 -6.07
C GLN A 47 -13.22 -20.63 -7.06
N VAL A 48 -13.94 -19.54 -6.82
CA VAL A 48 -13.69 -18.23 -7.43
C VAL A 48 -13.24 -17.25 -6.34
N VAL A 49 -12.20 -16.48 -6.63
CA VAL A 49 -11.66 -15.46 -5.72
C VAL A 49 -11.68 -14.11 -6.43
N THR A 50 -12.42 -13.13 -5.87
CA THR A 50 -12.42 -11.75 -6.37
C THR A 50 -12.29 -10.77 -5.20
N ASP A 51 -11.97 -9.50 -5.46
CA ASP A 51 -11.94 -8.49 -4.39
C ASP A 51 -13.34 -8.22 -3.80
N ASN A 52 -13.38 -7.43 -2.73
CA ASN A 52 -14.61 -7.15 -1.99
C ASN A 52 -15.39 -5.94 -2.54
N ALA A 53 -15.11 -5.49 -3.76
CA ALA A 53 -15.85 -4.39 -4.38
C ALA A 53 -17.34 -4.75 -4.54
N SER A 54 -18.21 -3.74 -4.44
CA SER A 54 -19.67 -3.93 -4.48
C SER A 54 -20.15 -4.75 -5.68
N ASN A 55 -19.58 -4.52 -6.87
CA ASN A 55 -19.93 -5.25 -8.08
C ASN A 55 -19.54 -6.72 -8.03
N ASN A 56 -18.36 -7.03 -7.46
CA ASN A 56 -17.90 -8.39 -7.26
C ASN A 56 -18.79 -9.14 -6.25
N ILE A 57 -19.29 -8.44 -5.23
CA ILE A 57 -20.24 -9.01 -4.26
C ILE A 57 -21.59 -9.33 -4.92
N VAL A 58 -22.08 -8.49 -5.83
CA VAL A 58 -23.28 -8.81 -6.61
C VAL A 58 -23.05 -10.04 -7.48
N ALA A 59 -21.93 -10.09 -8.21
CA ALA A 59 -21.59 -11.24 -9.04
C ALA A 59 -21.46 -12.53 -8.24
N ALA A 60 -20.85 -12.47 -7.05
CA ALA A 60 -20.71 -13.57 -6.12
C ALA A 60 -22.06 -14.13 -5.67
N LYS A 61 -23.02 -13.26 -5.33
CA LYS A 61 -24.37 -13.66 -4.95
C LYS A 61 -25.08 -14.38 -6.09
N MET A 62 -24.96 -13.88 -7.32
CA MET A 62 -25.54 -14.52 -8.50
C MET A 62 -24.88 -15.89 -8.78
N LEU A 63 -23.55 -15.97 -8.68
CA LEU A 63 -22.81 -17.22 -8.86
C LEU A 63 -23.19 -18.27 -7.82
N LYS A 64 -23.35 -17.88 -6.56
CA LYS A 64 -23.79 -18.78 -5.49
C LYS A 64 -25.15 -19.41 -5.76
N VAL A 65 -26.07 -18.67 -6.38
CA VAL A 65 -27.40 -19.20 -6.78
C VAL A 65 -27.28 -20.12 -7.99
N LYS A 66 -26.48 -19.73 -9.00
CA LYS A 66 -26.35 -20.48 -10.26
C LYS A 66 -25.52 -21.76 -10.13
N MET A 67 -24.47 -21.73 -9.31
CA MET A 67 -23.46 -22.79 -9.15
C MET A 67 -23.14 -23.01 -7.66
N PRO A 68 -24.07 -23.60 -6.89
CA PRO A 68 -23.91 -23.74 -5.44
C PRO A 68 -22.74 -24.64 -5.02
N SER A 69 -22.20 -25.47 -5.93
CA SER A 69 -21.04 -26.33 -5.70
C SER A 69 -19.70 -25.61 -5.76
N ILE A 70 -19.66 -24.38 -6.30
CA ILE A 70 -18.43 -23.59 -6.43
C ILE A 70 -18.39 -22.55 -5.31
N PHE A 71 -17.31 -22.54 -4.53
CA PHE A 71 -17.14 -21.57 -3.47
C PHE A 71 -16.75 -20.21 -4.03
N TRP A 72 -17.30 -19.14 -3.47
CA TRP A 72 -16.80 -17.79 -3.71
C TRP A 72 -16.19 -17.25 -2.42
N ASN A 73 -14.97 -16.72 -2.50
CA ASN A 73 -14.29 -16.08 -1.38
C ASN A 73 -13.73 -14.71 -1.78
N SER A 74 -13.67 -13.79 -0.82
CA SER A 74 -13.01 -12.51 -1.03
C SER A 74 -11.48 -12.69 -1.08
N CYS A 75 -10.82 -11.85 -1.89
CA CYS A 75 -9.38 -11.84 -2.02
C CYS A 75 -8.71 -11.46 -0.69
N ALA A 76 -7.91 -12.37 -0.12
CA ALA A 76 -7.18 -12.13 1.12
C ALA A 76 -6.27 -10.91 1.03
N THR A 77 -5.56 -10.72 -0.09
CA THR A 77 -4.69 -9.57 -0.33
C THR A 77 -5.48 -8.27 -0.27
N HIS A 78 -6.65 -8.21 -0.90
CA HIS A 78 -7.51 -7.03 -0.84
C HIS A 78 -8.01 -6.76 0.59
N THR A 79 -8.43 -7.81 1.30
CA THR A 79 -8.87 -7.70 2.70
C THR A 79 -7.76 -7.15 3.60
N ILE A 80 -6.54 -7.66 3.49
CA ILE A 80 -5.37 -7.13 4.23
C ILE A 80 -5.14 -5.67 3.86
N ASN A 81 -5.24 -5.32 2.58
CA ASN A 81 -5.05 -3.96 2.12
C ASN A 81 -6.08 -2.99 2.73
N LEU A 82 -7.34 -3.40 2.87
CA LEU A 82 -8.39 -2.63 3.56
C LEU A 82 -8.12 -2.50 5.07
N MET A 83 -7.60 -3.55 5.72
CA MET A 83 -7.18 -3.46 7.13
C MET A 83 -6.06 -2.42 7.31
N LEU A 84 -5.05 -2.47 6.43
CA LEU A 84 -3.97 -1.49 6.42
C LEU A 84 -4.50 -0.08 6.12
N GLU A 85 -5.46 0.07 5.21
CA GLU A 85 -6.11 1.36 4.97
C GLU A 85 -6.75 1.95 6.24
N GLY A 86 -7.50 1.13 6.97
CA GLY A 86 -8.13 1.53 8.22
C GLY A 86 -7.13 2.01 9.27
N LEU A 87 -6.01 1.29 9.42
CA LEU A 87 -4.92 1.67 10.31
C LEU A 87 -4.20 2.95 9.83
N GLY A 88 -3.98 3.08 8.53
CA GLY A 88 -3.35 4.24 7.93
C GLY A 88 -4.17 5.52 8.06
N LYS A 89 -5.51 5.42 8.16
CA LYS A 89 -6.42 6.56 8.36
C LYS A 89 -6.44 7.10 9.79
N ILE A 90 -5.79 6.45 10.75
CA ILE A 90 -5.67 6.97 12.12
C ILE A 90 -4.94 8.32 12.05
N PRO A 91 -5.58 9.45 12.46
CA PRO A 91 -5.04 10.79 12.20
C PRO A 91 -3.62 11.01 12.71
N LYS A 92 -3.31 10.43 13.87
CA LYS A 92 -1.96 10.49 14.45
C LYS A 92 -0.90 9.88 13.54
N PHE A 93 -1.17 8.70 12.98
CA PHE A 93 -0.24 8.03 12.07
C PHE A 93 -0.14 8.75 10.73
N LYS A 94 -1.29 9.11 10.14
CA LYS A 94 -1.35 9.79 8.85
C LYS A 94 -0.61 11.13 8.88
N ASN A 95 -1.02 12.04 9.75
CA ASN A 95 -0.50 13.40 9.79
C ASN A 95 0.99 13.41 10.13
N THR A 96 1.41 12.61 11.12
CA THR A 96 2.82 12.56 11.54
C THR A 96 3.73 12.12 10.39
N LEU A 97 3.33 11.12 9.60
CA LEU A 97 4.14 10.65 8.47
C LEU A 97 4.10 11.60 7.28
N GLU A 98 2.94 12.20 6.98
CA GLU A 98 2.83 13.23 5.94
C GLU A 98 3.70 14.44 6.29
N ASP A 99 3.58 15.01 7.48
CA ASP A 99 4.37 16.16 7.93
C ASP A 99 5.87 15.86 7.93
N PHE A 100 6.27 14.67 8.43
CA PHE A 100 7.67 14.26 8.47
C PHE A 100 8.27 14.10 7.07
N THR A 101 7.54 13.46 6.15
CA THR A 101 8.02 13.26 4.78
C THR A 101 8.05 14.58 4.01
N ILE A 102 7.05 15.45 4.19
CA ILE A 102 7.05 16.81 3.65
C ILE A 102 8.27 17.58 4.16
N PHE A 103 8.53 17.56 5.46
CA PHE A 103 9.68 18.26 6.05
C PHE A 103 11.02 17.81 5.45
N ILE A 104 11.24 16.50 5.29
CA ILE A 104 12.49 16.00 4.70
C ILE A 104 12.64 16.46 3.25
N TYR A 105 11.60 16.33 2.43
CA TYR A 105 11.69 16.57 1.00
C TYR A 105 11.55 18.05 0.61
N ALA A 106 10.92 18.89 1.45
CA ALA A 106 10.79 20.33 1.22
C ALA A 106 12.08 21.11 1.50
N HIS A 107 13.00 20.54 2.29
CA HIS A 107 14.23 21.22 2.70
C HIS A 107 15.47 20.52 2.12
N HIS A 108 16.12 21.17 1.14
CA HIS A 108 17.27 20.62 0.42
C HIS A 108 18.41 20.14 1.34
N THR A 109 18.70 20.88 2.42
CA THR A 109 19.72 20.50 3.41
C THR A 109 19.33 19.24 4.18
N THR A 110 18.09 19.13 4.61
CA THR A 110 17.56 17.96 5.32
C THR A 110 17.57 16.72 4.42
N LEU A 111 17.16 16.88 3.16
CA LEU A 111 17.20 15.81 2.16
C LEU A 111 18.64 15.35 1.89
N ALA A 112 19.57 16.29 1.71
CA ALA A 112 20.98 15.99 1.50
C ALA A 112 21.58 15.22 2.69
N LEU A 113 21.25 15.64 3.92
CA LEU A 113 21.69 14.98 5.14
C LEU A 113 21.14 13.56 5.25
N MET A 114 19.83 13.36 5.02
CA MET A 114 19.21 12.04 5.02
C MET A 114 19.92 11.12 4.01
N ARG A 115 20.13 11.58 2.77
CA ARG A 115 20.83 10.83 1.72
C ARG A 115 22.28 10.51 2.08
N ALA A 116 22.97 11.39 2.82
CA ALA A 116 24.33 11.11 3.28
C ALA A 116 24.37 9.90 4.24
N PHE A 117 23.41 9.79 5.16
CA PHE A 117 23.32 8.69 6.13
C PHE A 117 22.67 7.41 5.58
N THR A 118 21.86 7.50 4.53
CA THR A 118 21.14 6.34 3.96
C THR A 118 21.83 5.72 2.73
N LYS A 119 23.07 6.13 2.43
CA LYS A 119 23.80 5.73 1.21
C LYS A 119 23.03 6.12 -0.06
N LYS A 120 22.52 7.36 -0.08
CA LYS A 120 21.73 7.98 -1.16
C LYS A 120 20.38 7.29 -1.45
N ARG A 121 19.82 6.56 -0.47
CA ARG A 121 18.51 5.91 -0.61
C ARG A 121 17.38 6.81 -0.13
N ASP A 122 16.39 7.00 -0.99
CA ASP A 122 15.18 7.79 -0.69
C ASP A 122 14.13 6.98 0.07
N ILE A 123 13.32 7.71 0.85
CA ILE A 123 12.19 7.16 1.61
C ILE A 123 11.01 6.98 0.66
N VAL A 124 10.35 5.82 0.70
CA VAL A 124 9.07 5.61 0.01
C VAL A 124 8.09 6.66 0.52
N ARG A 125 7.50 7.46 -0.37
CA ARG A 125 6.57 8.52 0.02
C ARG A 125 5.15 7.96 0.17
N PRO A 126 4.36 8.44 1.14
CA PRO A 126 2.94 8.15 1.19
C PRO A 126 2.28 8.63 -0.11
N GLU A 127 1.59 7.74 -0.81
CA GLU A 127 0.75 8.06 -1.96
C GLU A 127 -0.72 7.94 -1.55
N ILE A 128 -1.54 8.91 -1.97
CA ILE A 128 -2.98 9.00 -1.65
C ILE A 128 -3.74 7.75 -2.16
N THR A 129 -3.28 7.14 -3.24
CA THR A 129 -4.01 6.10 -3.99
C THR A 129 -3.58 4.66 -3.67
N ARG A 130 -2.71 4.44 -2.68
CA ARG A 130 -2.25 3.10 -2.31
C ARG A 130 -2.38 2.86 -0.81
N PHE A 131 -3.33 2.00 -0.43
CA PHE A 131 -3.67 1.71 0.97
C PHE A 131 -2.48 1.27 1.84
N ALA A 132 -1.48 0.60 1.26
CA ALA A 132 -0.27 0.16 1.95
C ALA A 132 0.88 1.20 1.97
N SER A 133 0.74 2.37 1.35
CA SER A 133 1.84 3.33 1.16
C SER A 133 2.41 3.86 2.48
N ILE A 134 1.56 4.06 3.49
CA ILE A 134 1.94 4.44 4.85
C ILE A 134 2.83 3.37 5.49
N PHE A 135 2.48 2.09 5.33
CA PHE A 135 3.27 0.98 5.87
C PHE A 135 4.59 0.79 5.13
N LEU A 136 4.60 0.96 3.81
CA LEU A 136 5.82 0.94 3.01
C LEU A 136 6.75 2.10 3.39
N THR A 137 6.19 3.28 3.67
CA THR A 137 6.94 4.45 4.18
C THR A 137 7.61 4.11 5.51
N LEU A 138 6.86 3.58 6.47
CA LEU A 138 7.38 3.15 7.77
C LEU A 138 8.46 2.07 7.65
N ALA A 139 8.23 1.04 6.85
CA ALA A 139 9.21 -0.01 6.61
C ALA A 139 10.51 0.56 6.00
N SER A 140 10.37 1.48 5.04
CA SER A 140 11.49 2.19 4.42
C SER A 140 12.27 3.04 5.42
N LEU A 141 11.59 3.68 6.40
CA LEU A 141 12.25 4.44 7.46
C LEU A 141 13.05 3.52 8.39
N LEU A 142 12.45 2.41 8.83
CA LEU A 142 13.11 1.42 9.68
C LEU A 142 14.33 0.79 9.00
N GLU A 143 14.25 0.52 7.70
CA GLU A 143 15.40 0.03 6.93
C GLU A 143 16.56 1.05 6.96
N LYS A 144 16.23 2.34 6.75
CA LYS A 144 17.21 3.45 6.72
C LYS A 144 17.83 3.72 8.09
N GLU A 145 17.07 3.55 9.16
CA GLU A 145 17.60 3.57 10.53
C GLU A 145 18.66 2.47 10.73
N LYS A 146 18.39 1.24 10.29
CA LYS A 146 19.35 0.13 10.37
C LYS A 146 20.61 0.40 9.55
N ILE A 147 20.46 0.95 8.34
CA ILE A 147 21.59 1.28 7.45
C ILE A 147 22.47 2.38 8.03
N SER A 148 21.86 3.36 8.69
CA SER A 148 22.57 4.43 9.39
C SER A 148 23.17 3.99 10.73
N GLY A 149 23.00 2.72 11.13
CA GLY A 149 23.59 2.13 12.34
C GLY A 149 23.12 2.79 13.63
N GLY A 150 21.91 3.38 13.66
CA GLY A 150 21.42 4.15 14.80
C GLY A 150 22.17 5.46 15.08
N GLN A 151 23.12 5.86 14.20
CA GLN A 151 23.93 7.06 14.40
C GLN A 151 23.08 8.35 14.38
N CYS A 152 21.91 8.32 13.73
CA CYS A 152 20.96 9.43 13.73
C CYS A 152 20.40 9.74 15.13
N LEU A 153 20.16 8.71 15.96
CA LEU A 153 19.70 8.87 17.35
C LEU A 153 20.83 9.24 18.33
N GLN A 154 22.08 9.04 17.92
CA GLN A 154 23.28 9.42 18.67
C GLN A 154 23.89 10.75 18.22
N ALA A 155 23.31 11.40 17.21
CA ALA A 155 23.75 12.70 16.77
C ALA A 155 23.56 13.70 17.92
N PRO A 156 24.65 14.31 18.45
CA PRO A 156 24.50 15.32 19.47
C PRO A 156 23.72 16.48 18.86
N ILE A 157 22.61 16.87 19.49
CA ILE A 157 21.93 18.13 19.18
C ILE A 157 22.99 19.24 19.32
N GLY A 158 23.42 19.79 18.20
CA GLY A 158 24.36 20.92 18.12
C GLY A 158 25.84 20.53 17.95
N ARG A 159 26.27 20.31 16.71
CA ARG A 159 27.61 20.71 16.25
C ARG A 159 27.48 21.37 14.88
N ASN A 160 28.13 22.53 14.71
CA ASN A 160 28.29 23.07 13.36
C ASN A 160 29.38 22.29 12.60
N VAL A 161 29.42 22.48 11.29
CA VAL A 161 30.36 21.86 10.32
C VAL A 161 31.85 22.02 10.66
N ASN A 162 32.23 22.86 11.62
CA ASN A 162 33.61 23.12 12.05
C ASN A 162 33.96 22.54 13.43
N GLY A 163 33.14 21.64 13.98
CA GLY A 163 33.52 20.82 15.13
C GLY A 163 33.62 21.54 16.48
N ARG A 164 33.21 22.80 16.59
CA ARG A 164 33.20 23.52 17.88
C ARG A 164 31.86 23.33 18.61
N ARG A 165 31.92 23.07 19.93
CA ARG A 165 30.77 23.06 20.84
C ARG A 165 30.09 24.44 20.78
N MET A 166 28.78 24.49 20.49
CA MET A 166 27.99 25.68 20.78
C MET A 166 27.92 25.85 22.29
N LEU A 167 28.61 26.85 22.82
CA LEU A 167 28.42 27.30 24.19
C LEU A 167 27.02 27.93 24.29
N ARG A 168 26.26 27.56 25.32
CA ARG A 168 24.96 28.16 25.67
C ARG A 168 25.15 29.68 25.87
N GLY A 169 24.78 30.47 24.86
CA GLY A 169 24.58 31.90 24.98
C GLY A 169 23.32 32.18 25.79
N LYS A 170 23.45 32.99 26.83
CA LYS A 170 22.39 33.39 27.76
C LYS A 170 21.22 34.07 27.03
N ARG A 171 20.03 33.85 27.61
CA ARG A 171 18.74 34.50 27.36
C ARG A 171 18.89 35.96 26.91
N HIS A 172 18.19 36.36 25.85
CA HIS A 172 17.49 37.64 25.82
C HIS A 172 16.22 37.52 24.97
N THR A 173 15.11 37.67 25.67
CA THR A 173 13.77 37.93 25.16
C THR A 173 13.79 39.28 24.45
N THR A 174 13.30 39.36 23.22
CA THR A 174 12.71 40.61 22.71
C THR A 174 11.60 40.25 21.74
N LEU A 175 10.38 40.54 22.20
CA LEU A 175 9.17 40.63 21.41
C LEU A 175 9.29 41.80 20.43
N TYR A 176 8.96 41.58 19.16
CA TYR A 176 8.09 42.44 18.36
C TYR A 176 7.35 41.56 17.35
#